data_AF-A0A7W0JKU9-F1
#
_entry.id   AF-A0A7W0JKU9-F1
#
_cell.length_a   1.000
_cell.length_b   1.000
_cell.length_c   1.000
_cell.angle_alpha   90.00
_cell.angle_beta   90.00
_cell.angle_gamma   90.00
#
_symmetry.space_group_name_H-M   'P 1'
#
loop_
_entity.id
_entity.type
_entity.pdbx_description
1 polymer ?
#
loop_
_entity_poly.entity_id
_entity_poly.type
_entity_poly.pdbx_seq_one_letter_code
_entity_poly.pdbx_strand_id
1 'polypeptide(L)'
;MRREVLGLLFGAMLLTGCSPDAPAPEAPASSGVEGGAAQDQEFPDIVEVRAARESGGTYSFDVTVSSPYDTPERYADGWRVLGPDNEVYGEHELTHDHASEQPFTRTQSGVEIPDGVQTVTIEGRDQANGYGGGTVEVELPTG
;
A
#
# COMPACT_ATOMS: atom_id res chain seq x y z
N MET A 1 14.70 -66.54 21.15
CA MET A 1 13.69 -67.59 21.45
C MET A 1 12.29 -67.05 21.13
N ARG A 2 11.33 -67.93 20.82
CA ARG A 2 9.89 -67.59 20.77
C ARG A 2 9.27 -67.78 22.16
N ARG A 3 8.28 -66.95 22.53
CA ARG A 3 7.33 -67.23 23.64
C ARG A 3 5.98 -66.56 23.35
N GLU A 4 5.12 -67.31 22.66
CA GLU A 4 3.68 -67.06 22.65
C GLU A 4 3.09 -67.37 24.04
N VAL A 5 2.08 -66.63 24.48
CA VAL A 5 1.10 -67.10 25.48
C VAL A 5 -0.29 -66.63 25.05
N LEU A 6 -1.24 -67.56 25.02
CA LEU A 6 -2.60 -67.40 24.50
C LEU A 6 -3.63 -67.29 25.64
N GLY A 7 -4.68 -66.49 25.49
CA GLY A 7 -5.76 -66.34 26.49
C GLY A 7 -7.14 -66.11 25.86
N LEU A 8 -8.15 -66.90 26.29
CA LEU A 8 -9.50 -67.05 25.73
C LEU A 8 -10.53 -67.07 26.90
N LEU A 9 -11.80 -66.64 26.80
CA LEU A 9 -12.61 -66.00 25.75
C LEU A 9 -13.14 -64.63 26.31
N PHE A 10 -14.35 -64.07 26.18
CA PHE A 10 -15.65 -64.38 25.54
C PHE A 10 -16.48 -63.07 25.45
N GLY A 11 -17.36 -62.91 24.44
CA GLY A 11 -18.25 -61.74 24.36
C GLY A 11 -19.37 -61.86 23.31
N ALA A 12 -20.62 -61.69 23.75
CA ALA A 12 -21.88 -61.95 23.04
C ALA A 12 -22.11 -61.26 21.68
N MET A 13 -22.97 -61.88 20.86
CA MET A 13 -23.54 -61.36 19.62
C MET A 13 -24.88 -60.64 19.88
N LEU A 14 -25.08 -59.45 19.31
CA LEU A 14 -26.39 -58.77 19.19
C LEU A 14 -26.53 -58.11 17.80
N LEU A 15 -27.77 -57.79 17.43
CA LEU A 15 -28.19 -57.35 16.09
C LEU A 15 -28.71 -55.90 16.09
N THR A 16 -28.87 -55.31 14.90
CA THR A 16 -29.42 -53.95 14.63
C THR A 16 -28.39 -52.83 14.82
N GLY A 17 -28.32 -51.77 13.99
CA GLY A 17 -29.11 -51.42 12.80
C GLY A 17 -28.46 -50.29 11.98
N CYS A 18 -29.24 -49.61 11.14
CA CYS A 18 -28.73 -48.60 10.20
C CYS A 18 -28.19 -47.32 10.88
N SER A 19 -27.00 -46.88 10.46
CA SER A 19 -26.81 -45.66 9.64
C SER A 19 -25.32 -45.25 9.57
N PRO A 20 -24.83 -44.75 8.43
CA PRO A 20 -23.61 -43.95 8.43
C PRO A 20 -23.94 -42.55 8.97
N ASP A 21 -23.60 -42.30 10.23
CA ASP A 21 -23.51 -40.93 10.73
C ASP A 21 -22.30 -40.27 10.05
N ALA A 22 -22.56 -39.35 9.14
CA ALA A 22 -21.50 -38.65 8.42
C ALA A 22 -21.06 -37.45 9.27
N PRO A 23 -19.78 -37.35 9.68
CA PRO A 23 -19.31 -36.15 10.35
C PRO A 23 -19.52 -34.97 9.41
N ALA A 24 -20.14 -33.91 9.91
CA ALA A 24 -20.19 -32.64 9.21
C ALA A 24 -18.75 -32.18 8.90
N PRO A 25 -18.50 -31.47 7.78
CA PRO A 25 -17.17 -30.93 7.52
C PRO A 25 -16.83 -29.93 8.63
N GLU A 26 -15.89 -30.30 9.49
CA GLU A 26 -15.25 -29.35 10.41
C GLU A 26 -14.64 -28.24 9.55
N ALA A 27 -15.19 -27.03 9.65
CA ALA A 27 -14.65 -25.89 8.95
C ALA A 27 -13.20 -25.70 9.42
N PRO A 28 -12.22 -25.58 8.50
CA PRO A 28 -10.84 -25.36 8.91
C PRO A 28 -10.79 -24.08 9.72
N ALA A 29 -10.30 -24.18 10.97
CA ALA A 29 -10.11 -23.01 11.80
C ALA A 29 -9.13 -22.07 11.09
N SER A 30 -9.58 -20.84 10.79
CA SER A 30 -8.78 -19.82 10.11
C SER A 30 -7.67 -19.28 11.00
N SER A 31 -6.65 -20.10 11.24
CA SER A 31 -5.32 -19.68 11.70
C SER A 31 -4.58 -18.97 10.58
N GLY A 32 -5.19 -17.91 10.04
CA GLY A 32 -4.65 -17.04 9.00
C GLY A 32 -3.99 -15.80 9.60
N VAL A 33 -3.05 -16.00 10.53
CA VAL A 33 -2.17 -14.90 11.00
C VAL A 33 -0.99 -14.81 10.06
N GLU A 34 -1.22 -14.22 8.90
CA GLU A 34 -0.18 -13.59 8.08
C GLU A 34 -0.58 -12.14 7.85
N GLY A 35 -0.51 -11.36 8.94
CA GLY A 35 -0.34 -9.92 8.81
C GLY A 35 1.00 -9.71 8.10
N GLY A 36 0.96 -9.43 6.81
CA GLY A 36 2.16 -9.30 5.99
C GLY A 36 3.10 -8.29 6.61
N ALA A 37 4.34 -8.70 6.90
CA ALA A 37 5.39 -7.76 7.20
C ALA A 37 5.51 -6.82 6.00
N ALA A 38 5.26 -5.53 6.22
CA ALA A 38 5.55 -4.51 5.24
C ALA A 38 7.02 -4.69 4.83
N GLN A 39 7.27 -4.83 3.53
CA GLN A 39 8.64 -4.69 3.03
C GLN A 39 9.05 -3.24 3.32
N ASP A 40 10.27 -3.03 3.83
CA ASP A 40 10.73 -1.69 4.19
C ASP A 40 10.62 -0.78 2.95
N GLN A 41 9.78 0.26 3.07
CA GLN A 41 9.33 1.03 1.92
C GLN A 41 10.49 1.87 1.34
N GLU A 42 10.82 1.62 0.07
CA GLU A 42 11.98 2.23 -0.62
C GLU A 42 11.69 3.64 -1.14
N PHE A 43 10.42 3.99 -1.34
CA PHE A 43 9.98 5.27 -1.93
C PHE A 43 8.68 5.75 -1.26
N PRO A 44 8.44 7.06 -1.14
CA PRO A 44 7.17 7.57 -0.65
C PRO A 44 6.03 7.24 -1.62
N ASP A 45 4.84 6.97 -1.08
CA ASP A 45 3.62 6.93 -1.89
C ASP A 45 2.94 8.30 -1.89
N ILE A 46 2.54 8.78 -3.06
CA ILE A 46 1.53 9.83 -3.17
C ILE A 46 0.16 9.18 -2.98
N VAL A 47 -0.61 9.63 -1.99
CA VAL A 47 -1.87 8.97 -1.60
C VAL A 47 -3.13 9.82 -1.83
N GLU A 48 -3.00 11.14 -1.95
CA GLU A 48 -4.06 12.04 -2.42
C GLU A 48 -3.43 13.28 -3.08
N VAL A 49 -4.02 13.76 -4.17
CA VAL A 49 -3.65 15.02 -4.83
C VAL A 49 -4.91 15.83 -5.09
N ARG A 50 -4.89 17.14 -4.80
CA ARG A 50 -5.92 18.09 -5.23
C ARG A 50 -5.30 19.16 -6.11
N ALA A 51 -5.65 19.15 -7.39
CA ALA A 51 -5.28 20.20 -8.33
C ALA A 51 -6.27 21.38 -8.26
N ALA A 52 -5.75 22.60 -8.22
CA ALA A 52 -6.50 23.84 -8.28
C ALA A 52 -5.89 24.76 -9.34
N ARG A 53 -6.70 25.60 -9.99
CA ARG A 53 -6.23 26.58 -10.98
C ARG A 53 -6.13 27.96 -10.35
N GLU A 54 -4.99 28.61 -10.49
CA GLU A 54 -4.67 29.88 -9.85
C GLU A 54 -4.85 31.10 -10.78
N SER A 55 -4.89 32.29 -10.18
CA SER A 55 -4.89 33.54 -10.92
C SER A 55 -3.56 33.76 -11.63
N GLY A 56 -3.58 33.89 -12.96
CA GLY A 56 -2.39 33.95 -13.81
C GLY A 56 -2.30 32.79 -14.80
N GLY A 57 -3.01 31.68 -14.55
CA GLY A 57 -3.02 30.49 -15.41
C GLY A 57 -2.14 29.33 -14.93
N THR A 58 -1.39 29.53 -13.85
CA THR A 58 -0.69 28.47 -13.11
C THR A 58 -1.66 27.54 -12.37
N TYR A 59 -1.14 26.43 -11.89
CA TYR A 59 -1.84 25.48 -11.02
C TYR A 59 -1.18 25.40 -9.65
N SER A 60 -1.98 25.02 -8.66
CA SER A 60 -1.50 24.53 -7.37
C SER A 60 -1.95 23.11 -7.09
N PHE A 61 -1.13 22.40 -6.34
CA PHE A 61 -1.34 21.01 -5.95
C PHE A 61 -1.18 20.88 -4.44
N ASP A 62 -2.26 20.52 -3.74
CA ASP A 62 -2.16 19.95 -2.39
C ASP A 62 -1.81 18.47 -2.56
N VAL A 63 -0.58 18.11 -2.22
CA VAL A 63 -0.05 16.75 -2.36
C VAL A 63 0.05 16.12 -0.98
N THR A 64 -0.59 14.96 -0.81
CA THR A 64 -0.53 14.15 0.41
C THR A 64 0.41 12.96 0.19
N VAL A 65 1.44 12.89 1.03
CA VAL A 65 2.56 11.96 0.92
C VAL A 65 2.52 10.98 2.11
N SER A 66 2.84 9.73 1.84
CA SER A 66 2.96 8.65 2.82
C SER A 66 4.38 8.06 2.75
N SER A 67 5.20 8.39 3.75
CA SER A 67 6.52 7.80 3.99
C SER A 67 6.63 7.30 5.45
N PRO A 68 5.97 6.18 5.80
CA PRO A 68 5.96 5.63 7.17
C PRO A 68 7.32 5.15 7.68
N TYR A 69 8.36 5.22 6.82
CA TYR A 69 9.75 4.89 7.12
C TYR A 69 10.61 6.12 7.47
N ASP A 70 10.06 7.35 7.39
CA ASP A 70 10.77 8.61 7.65
C ASP A 70 11.54 8.58 8.98
N THR A 71 12.82 8.95 8.93
CA THR A 71 13.63 9.34 10.09
C THR A 71 14.54 10.52 9.73
N PRO A 72 15.17 11.21 10.70
CA PRO A 72 16.17 12.25 10.43
C PRO A 72 17.38 11.79 9.58
N GLU A 73 17.59 10.48 9.43
CA GLU A 73 18.66 9.88 8.61
C GLU A 73 18.24 9.56 7.17
N ARG A 74 16.94 9.35 6.90
CA ARG A 74 16.35 9.13 5.57
C ARG A 74 14.85 9.44 5.59
N TYR A 75 14.40 10.32 4.72
CA TYR A 75 12.99 10.71 4.59
C TYR A 75 12.60 10.95 3.12
N ALA A 76 11.31 11.19 2.88
CA ALA A 76 10.81 11.67 1.60
C ALA A 76 11.23 13.13 1.37
N ASP A 77 12.21 13.38 0.50
CA ASP A 77 12.84 14.70 0.31
C ASP A 77 12.21 15.55 -0.80
N GLY A 78 11.09 15.09 -1.39
CA GLY A 78 10.31 15.89 -2.32
C GLY A 78 9.26 15.13 -3.13
N TRP A 79 8.75 15.79 -4.16
CA TRP A 79 7.96 15.19 -5.25
C TRP A 79 8.11 16.02 -6.53
N ARG A 80 7.59 15.50 -7.65
CA ARG A 80 7.53 16.19 -8.94
C ARG A 80 6.16 16.09 -9.61
N VAL A 81 5.84 17.11 -10.41
CA VAL A 81 4.67 17.18 -11.30
C VAL A 81 5.12 16.80 -12.71
N LEU A 82 4.58 15.71 -13.25
CA LEU A 82 4.93 15.16 -14.57
C LEU A 82 3.82 15.36 -15.59
N GLY A 83 4.20 15.79 -16.80
CA GLY A 83 3.37 15.74 -17.99
C GLY A 83 3.18 14.32 -18.54
N PRO A 84 2.27 14.13 -19.52
CA PRO A 84 1.93 12.83 -20.10
C PRO A 84 3.07 12.18 -20.90
N ASP A 85 4.15 12.91 -21.19
CA ASP A 85 5.39 12.45 -21.81
C ASP A 85 6.56 12.31 -20.82
N ASN A 86 6.32 12.56 -19.52
CA ASN A 86 7.29 12.64 -18.42
C ASN A 86 8.17 13.91 -18.44
N GLU A 87 7.79 14.98 -19.13
CA GLU A 87 8.36 16.31 -18.86
C GLU A 87 8.02 16.78 -17.44
N VAL A 88 8.96 17.43 -16.75
CA VAL A 88 8.78 17.92 -15.37
C VAL A 88 8.28 19.36 -15.40
N TYR A 89 7.05 19.60 -14.97
CA TYR A 89 6.45 20.94 -14.89
C TYR A 89 6.72 21.63 -13.55
N GLY A 90 7.13 20.88 -12.52
CA GLY A 90 7.57 21.44 -11.25
C GLY A 90 8.10 20.38 -10.30
N GLU A 91 8.96 20.79 -9.37
CA GLU A 91 9.49 19.97 -8.28
C GLU A 91 9.30 20.71 -6.94
N HIS A 92 9.09 19.97 -5.86
CA HIS A 92 9.02 20.50 -4.50
C HIS A 92 10.06 19.78 -3.64
N GLU A 93 10.83 20.54 -2.86
CA GLU A 93 11.86 20.02 -1.96
C GLU A 93 11.37 20.03 -0.51
N LEU A 94 11.57 18.92 0.19
CA LEU A 94 11.34 18.78 1.63
C LEU A 94 12.69 18.68 2.33
N THR A 95 12.86 19.43 3.42
CA THR A 95 14.17 19.71 4.03
C THR A 95 14.37 19.07 5.42
N HIS A 96 13.42 18.24 5.84
CA HIS A 96 13.39 17.53 7.13
C HIS A 96 12.40 16.37 7.06
N ASP A 97 12.49 15.44 8.02
CA ASP A 97 11.56 14.32 8.12
C ASP A 97 10.16 14.75 8.58
N HIS A 98 9.15 13.97 8.18
CA HIS A 98 7.76 14.14 8.58
C HIS A 98 7.23 12.93 9.38
N ALA A 99 8.12 12.20 10.06
CA ALA A 99 7.83 10.96 10.79
C ALA A 99 6.67 11.07 11.82
N SER A 100 6.43 12.28 12.35
CA SER A 100 5.36 12.56 13.33
C SER A 100 4.05 13.10 12.72
N GLU A 101 3.97 13.25 11.40
CA GLU A 101 2.84 13.84 10.68
C GLU A 101 2.22 12.89 9.61
N GLN A 102 2.70 11.66 9.51
CA GLN A 102 2.34 10.72 8.43
C GLN A 102 0.85 10.28 8.44
N PRO A 103 0.14 10.28 7.29
CA PRO A 103 0.51 10.88 6.01
C PRO A 103 0.30 12.40 6.04
N PHE A 104 1.26 13.16 5.50
CA PHE A 104 1.30 14.61 5.60
C PHE A 104 0.93 15.29 4.27
N THR A 105 0.34 16.49 4.33
CA THR A 105 -0.04 17.27 3.13
C THR A 105 0.78 18.54 3.02
N ARG A 106 1.23 18.88 1.80
CA ARG A 106 1.95 20.12 1.48
C ARG A 106 1.46 20.68 0.13
N THR A 107 1.50 22.00 -0.02
CA THR A 107 1.03 22.69 -1.23
C THR A 107 2.20 23.15 -2.09
N GLN A 108 2.15 22.88 -3.39
CA GLN A 108 3.00 23.51 -4.41
C GLN A 108 2.15 24.43 -5.27
N SER A 109 2.42 25.74 -5.25
CA SER A 109 1.73 26.76 -6.07
C SER A 109 2.61 27.26 -7.21
N GLY A 110 2.00 27.95 -8.18
CA GLY A 110 2.71 28.60 -9.28
C GLY A 110 3.26 27.66 -10.35
N VAL A 111 2.74 26.43 -10.45
CA VAL A 111 3.18 25.47 -11.47
C VAL A 111 2.67 25.89 -12.84
N GLU A 112 3.59 26.18 -13.76
CA GLU A 112 3.28 26.48 -15.17
C GLU A 112 3.09 25.16 -15.93
N ILE A 113 1.94 24.98 -16.59
CA ILE A 113 1.62 23.77 -17.36
C ILE A 113 1.20 24.18 -18.78
N PRO A 114 1.71 23.53 -19.85
CA PRO A 114 1.36 23.87 -21.23
C PRO A 114 -0.14 23.75 -21.57
N ASP A 115 -0.63 24.66 -22.42
CA ASP A 115 -1.99 24.61 -22.97
C ASP A 115 -2.26 23.26 -23.66
N GLY A 116 -3.37 22.62 -23.30
CA GLY A 116 -3.82 21.34 -23.88
C GLY A 116 -3.45 20.09 -23.07
N VAL A 117 -2.57 20.21 -22.08
CA VAL A 117 -2.39 19.18 -21.04
C VAL A 117 -3.70 19.07 -20.23
N GLN A 118 -4.14 17.84 -19.99
CA GLN A 118 -5.38 17.53 -19.28
C GLN A 118 -5.17 16.71 -18.00
N THR A 119 -4.13 15.87 -17.95
CA THR A 119 -3.69 15.16 -16.75
C THR A 119 -2.23 15.45 -16.45
N VAL A 120 -1.87 15.33 -15.17
CA VAL A 120 -0.48 15.25 -14.70
C VAL A 120 -0.35 14.12 -13.69
N THR A 121 0.84 13.51 -13.62
CA THR A 121 1.19 12.51 -12.62
C THR A 121 2.05 13.14 -11.54
N ILE A 122 1.71 12.92 -10.28
CA ILE A 122 2.55 13.29 -9.13
C ILE A 122 3.30 12.06 -8.64
N GLU A 123 4.62 12.19 -8.51
CA GLU A 123 5.54 11.13 -8.08
C GLU A 123 6.47 11.66 -6.98
N GLY A 124 6.59 10.91 -5.87
CA GLY A 124 7.40 11.29 -4.73
C GLY A 124 8.87 10.94 -4.88
N ARG A 125 9.71 11.53 -4.01
CA ARG A 125 11.16 11.30 -3.98
C ARG A 125 11.64 10.86 -2.60
N ASP A 126 12.46 9.82 -2.59
CA ASP A 126 13.23 9.38 -1.45
C ASP A 126 14.65 9.95 -1.49
N GLN A 127 15.15 10.43 -0.34
CA GLN A 127 16.47 11.05 -0.22
C GLN A 127 17.64 10.14 -0.64
N ALA A 128 17.50 8.81 -0.51
CA ALA A 128 18.53 7.83 -0.84
C ALA A 128 18.30 7.13 -2.19
N ASN A 129 17.03 6.84 -2.53
CA ASN A 129 16.67 6.02 -3.69
C ASN A 129 16.20 6.84 -4.91
N GLY A 130 15.85 8.12 -4.74
CA GLY A 130 15.34 8.98 -5.80
C GLY A 130 13.83 8.86 -6.02
N TYR A 131 13.37 9.13 -7.25
CA TYR A 131 11.94 9.13 -7.59
C TYR A 131 11.37 7.71 -7.72
N GLY A 132 10.14 7.52 -7.25
CA GLY A 132 9.40 6.26 -7.38
C GLY A 132 8.20 6.17 -6.44
N GLY A 133 7.77 4.94 -6.12
CA GLY A 133 6.65 4.66 -5.23
C GLY A 133 5.28 4.70 -5.91
N GLY A 134 4.22 4.75 -5.13
CA GLY A 134 2.86 4.98 -5.61
C GLY A 134 2.68 6.40 -6.14
N THR A 135 2.14 6.53 -7.36
CA THR A 135 1.91 7.82 -8.03
C THR A 135 0.41 8.11 -8.18
N VAL A 136 0.03 9.38 -8.23
CA VAL A 136 -1.35 9.80 -8.50
C VAL A 136 -1.40 10.59 -9.81
N GLU A 137 -2.14 10.08 -10.80
CA GLU A 137 -2.59 10.89 -11.94
C GLU A 137 -3.82 11.73 -11.50
N VAL A 138 -3.84 13.00 -11.88
CA VAL A 138 -4.93 13.94 -11.57
C VAL A 138 -5.35 14.71 -12.82
N GLU A 139 -6.66 14.82 -13.07
CA GLU A 139 -7.22 15.70 -14.09
C GLU A 139 -7.09 17.17 -13.65
N LEU A 140 -6.58 18.02 -14.53
CA LEU A 140 -6.44 19.46 -14.28
C LEU A 140 -7.81 20.15 -14.37
N PRO A 141 -8.18 20.99 -13.40
CA PRO A 141 -9.50 21.62 -13.39
C PRO A 141 -9.64 22.64 -14.52
N THR A 142 -10.54 22.36 -15.47
CA THR A 142 -11.05 23.34 -16.44
C THR A 142 -11.85 24.42 -15.70
N GLY A 143 -11.56 25.69 -15.98
CA GLY A 143 -12.24 26.85 -15.37
C GLY A 143 -13.58 27.22 -16.00
#